data_AF-A0A535EIW6-F1
#
_entry.id   AF-A0A535EIW6-F1
#
_cell.length_a   1.000
_cell.length_b   1.000
_cell.length_c   1.000
_cell.angle_alpha   90.00
_cell.angle_beta   90.00
_cell.angle_gamma   90.00
#
_symmetry.space_group_name_H-M   'P 1'
#
loop_
_entity.id
_entity.type
_entity.pdbx_description
1 polymer ?
#
loop_
_entity_poly.entity_id
_entity_poly.type
_entity_poly.pdbx_seq_one_letter_code
_entity_poly.pdbx_strand_id
1 'polypeptide(L)'
;MGPAWCRDNGLGDGESVEVTLGPEGPQLGSLAPDVAAALDARPEARAFFEALATFYRRGYLRWVDATTRRPDVRAARIAEMVELLAAGHKQRPA
;
A
#
# COMPACT_ATOMS: atom_id res chain seq x y z
N MET A 1 -22.35 9.34 -14.56
CA MET A 1 -21.26 10.30 -14.25
C MET A 1 -21.91 11.65 -14.00
N GLY A 2 -21.75 12.22 -12.81
CA GLY A 2 -22.51 13.39 -12.35
C GLY A 2 -21.94 14.75 -12.80
N PRO A 3 -22.59 15.87 -12.44
CA PRO A 3 -22.28 17.24 -12.89
C PRO A 3 -20.90 17.79 -12.44
N ALA A 4 -20.09 16.99 -11.74
CA ALA A 4 -18.68 17.29 -11.44
C ALA A 4 -17.73 16.99 -12.61
N TRP A 5 -18.26 16.53 -13.76
CA TRP A 5 -17.47 16.46 -14.98
C TRP A 5 -17.16 17.89 -15.43
N CYS A 6 -15.89 18.23 -15.36
CA CYS A 6 -15.37 19.59 -15.37
C CYS A 6 -15.74 20.30 -16.70
N ARG A 7 -16.78 21.14 -16.64
CA ARG A 7 -17.35 21.85 -17.80
C ARG A 7 -16.54 23.08 -18.21
N ASP A 8 -15.67 23.56 -17.32
CA ASP A 8 -14.87 24.78 -17.49
C ASP A 8 -13.36 24.49 -17.32
N ASN A 9 -12.84 23.44 -17.97
CA ASN A 9 -11.39 23.33 -18.13
C ASN A 9 -10.96 24.37 -19.16
N GLY A 10 -10.57 25.56 -18.71
CA GLY A 10 -10.09 26.67 -19.56
C GLY A 10 -8.74 26.42 -20.22
N LEU A 11 -8.48 25.17 -20.66
CA LEU A 11 -7.27 24.79 -21.35
C LEU A 11 -7.46 25.04 -22.85
N GLY A 12 -6.62 25.89 -23.41
CA GLY A 12 -6.57 26.13 -24.85
C GLY A 12 -5.78 25.04 -25.59
N ASP A 13 -6.10 24.83 -26.85
CA ASP A 13 -5.30 23.96 -27.73
C ASP A 13 -3.85 24.48 -27.80
N GLY A 14 -2.87 23.64 -27.45
CA GLY A 14 -1.45 24.00 -27.44
C GLY A 14 -0.94 24.64 -26.15
N GLU A 15 -1.77 24.77 -25.12
CA GLU A 15 -1.37 25.28 -23.81
C GLU A 15 -0.48 24.26 -23.06
N SER A 16 0.69 24.72 -22.58
CA SER A 16 1.57 23.91 -21.75
C SER A 16 1.20 24.10 -20.28
N VAL A 17 0.90 23.00 -19.60
CA VAL A 17 0.60 23.00 -18.17
C VAL A 17 1.72 22.34 -17.39
N GLU A 18 2.00 22.87 -16.21
CA GLU A 18 2.93 22.24 -15.28
C GLU A 18 2.22 21.06 -14.59
N VAL A 19 2.84 19.88 -14.65
CA VAL A 19 2.32 18.67 -14.00
C VAL A 19 3.34 18.18 -12.97
N THR A 20 2.86 17.96 -11.75
CA THR A 20 3.64 17.35 -10.68
C THR A 20 3.11 15.95 -10.40
N LEU A 21 3.99 14.95 -10.48
CA LEU A 21 3.68 13.57 -10.12
C LEU A 21 4.30 13.23 -8.76
N GLY A 22 3.55 12.47 -7.95
CA GLY A 22 4.00 11.93 -6.68
C GLY A 22 3.68 10.44 -6.58
N PRO A 23 4.45 9.68 -5.79
CA PRO A 23 4.22 8.26 -5.64
C PRO A 23 2.94 7.98 -4.84
N GLU A 24 2.19 6.96 -5.24
CA GLU A 24 0.92 6.60 -4.60
C GLU A 24 1.13 5.69 -3.38
N GLY A 25 0.58 6.10 -2.23
CA GLY A 25 0.50 5.27 -1.03
C GLY A 25 1.79 5.15 -0.20
N PRO A 26 1.80 4.29 0.82
CA PRO A 26 2.97 4.08 1.69
C PRO A 26 4.17 3.58 0.89
N GLN A 27 5.28 4.31 0.97
CA GLN A 27 6.56 3.89 0.39
C GLN A 27 7.21 2.84 1.30
N LEU A 28 8.06 1.97 0.75
CA LEU A 28 8.78 0.98 1.55
C LEU A 28 9.63 1.65 2.65
N GLY A 29 10.25 2.78 2.33
CA GLY A 29 11.01 3.59 3.29
C GLY A 29 10.15 4.23 4.40
N SER A 30 8.82 4.16 4.30
CA SER A 30 7.87 4.62 5.33
C SER A 30 7.27 3.47 6.15
N LEU A 31 7.63 2.22 5.85
CA LEU A 31 7.16 1.05 6.61
C LEU A 31 7.85 0.98 7.97
N ALA A 32 7.17 0.38 8.94
CA ALA A 32 7.81 0.03 10.20
C ALA A 32 9.01 -0.91 9.94
N PRO A 33 10.14 -0.77 10.68
CA PRO A 33 11.36 -1.53 10.39
C PRO A 33 11.18 -3.05 10.37
N ASP A 34 10.30 -3.57 11.23
CA ASP A 34 10.00 -5.00 11.32
C ASP A 34 9.18 -5.52 10.13
N VAL A 35 8.26 -4.72 9.62
CA VAL A 35 7.51 -5.01 8.39
C VAL A 35 8.45 -4.98 7.19
N ALA A 36 9.30 -3.96 7.08
CA ALA A 36 10.28 -3.85 6.00
C ALA A 36 11.24 -5.05 6.00
N ALA A 37 11.82 -5.37 7.15
CA ALA A 37 12.73 -6.52 7.29
C ALA A 37 12.07 -7.86 6.92
N ALA A 38 10.80 -8.05 7.28
CA ALA A 38 10.07 -9.27 6.95
C ALA A 38 9.77 -9.40 5.45
N LEU A 39 9.44 -8.29 4.78
CA LEU A 39 9.26 -8.26 3.32
C LEU A 39 10.59 -8.44 2.58
N ASP A 40 11.68 -7.86 3.09
CA ASP A 40 13.02 -8.02 2.51
C ASP A 40 13.51 -9.46 2.55
N ALA A 41 13.11 -10.22 3.58
CA ALA A 41 13.40 -11.64 3.70
C ALA A 41 12.59 -12.53 2.74
N ARG A 42 11.58 -11.99 2.04
CA ARG A 42 10.68 -12.71 1.12
C ARG A 42 10.40 -11.86 -0.13
N PRO A 43 11.31 -11.87 -1.12
CA PRO A 43 11.22 -11.00 -2.30
C PRO A 43 9.92 -11.14 -3.10
N GLU A 44 9.33 -12.34 -3.17
CA GLU A 44 8.05 -12.58 -3.83
C GLU A 44 6.88 -11.87 -3.14
N ALA A 45 6.84 -11.89 -1.80
CA ALA A 45 5.83 -11.17 -1.01
C ALA A 45 6.02 -9.66 -1.13
N ARG A 46 7.28 -9.19 -1.13
CA ARG A 46 7.61 -7.78 -1.33
C ARG A 46 7.14 -7.27 -2.69
N ALA A 47 7.47 -7.97 -3.77
CA ALA A 47 7.06 -7.59 -5.11
C ALA A 47 5.52 -7.55 -5.24
N PHE A 48 4.83 -8.53 -4.66
CA PHE A 48 3.36 -8.53 -4.66
C PHE A 48 2.78 -7.36 -3.85
N PHE A 49 3.32 -7.08 -2.66
CA PHE A 49 2.90 -5.96 -1.83
C PHE A 49 3.07 -4.61 -2.54
N GLU A 50 4.19 -4.40 -3.23
CA GLU A 50 4.48 -3.19 -4.00
C GLU A 50 3.50 -2.99 -5.17
N ALA A 51 3.05 -4.09 -5.80
CA ALA A 51 2.07 -4.06 -6.88
C ALA A 51 0.63 -3.80 -6.40
N LEU A 52 0.34 -3.88 -5.09
CA LEU A 52 -1.00 -3.66 -4.56
C LEU A 52 -1.38 -2.17 -4.56
N ALA A 53 -2.65 -1.90 -4.88
CA ALA A 53 -3.24 -0.59 -4.68
C ALA A 53 -3.13 -0.13 -3.21
N THR A 54 -3.01 1.18 -3.00
CA THR A 54 -2.79 1.80 -1.68
C THR A 54 -3.80 1.33 -0.62
N PHE A 55 -5.05 1.10 -1.02
CA PHE A 55 -6.11 0.60 -0.15
C PHE A 55 -5.75 -0.73 0.51
N TYR A 56 -5.24 -1.70 -0.26
CA TYR A 56 -4.89 -3.03 0.20
C TYR A 56 -3.65 -3.01 1.10
N ARG A 57 -2.60 -2.26 0.68
CA ARG A 57 -1.40 -2.05 1.51
C ARG A 57 -1.78 -1.51 2.89
N ARG A 58 -2.60 -0.46 2.94
CA ARG A 58 -3.11 0.12 4.20
C ARG A 58 -3.95 -0.86 5.02
N GLY A 59 -4.67 -1.78 4.37
CA GLY A 59 -5.44 -2.82 5.06
C GLY A 59 -4.56 -3.72 5.91
N TYR A 60 -3.49 -4.26 5.33
CA TYR A 60 -2.50 -5.06 6.05
C TYR A 60 -1.78 -4.28 7.16
N LEU A 61 -1.31 -3.07 6.85
CA LEU A 61 -0.58 -2.25 7.83
C LEU A 61 -1.44 -1.90 9.04
N ARG A 62 -2.70 -1.47 8.84
CA ARG A 62 -3.62 -1.22 9.96
C ARG A 62 -3.85 -2.45 10.83
N TRP A 63 -3.91 -3.63 10.23
CA TRP A 63 -4.08 -4.88 10.97
C TRP A 63 -2.85 -5.23 11.80
N VAL A 64 -1.64 -5.03 11.26
CA VAL A 64 -0.39 -5.19 12.01
C VAL A 64 -0.26 -4.13 13.11
N ASP A 65 -0.63 -2.88 12.86
CA ASP A 65 -0.50 -1.78 13.82
C ASP A 65 -1.51 -1.86 14.98
N ALA A 66 -2.62 -2.57 14.80
CA ALA A 66 -3.61 -2.85 15.85
C ALA A 66 -3.07 -3.72 17.01
N THR A 67 -1.80 -4.15 16.98
CA THR A 67 -1.15 -4.94 18.05
C THR A 67 -0.31 -4.11 19.02
N THR A 68 -0.60 -2.82 19.19
CA THR A 68 0.24 -1.81 19.90
C THR A 68 0.74 -2.23 21.31
N ARG A 69 0.09 -3.20 21.97
CA ARG A 69 0.47 -3.70 23.31
C ARG A 69 0.78 -5.20 23.38
N ARG A 70 0.97 -5.84 22.23
CA ARG A 70 1.11 -7.30 22.08
C ARG A 70 2.23 -7.61 21.06
N PRO A 71 3.50 -7.49 21.47
CA PRO A 71 4.64 -7.66 20.55
C PRO A 71 4.74 -9.08 19.99
N ASP A 72 4.35 -10.08 20.77
CA ASP A 72 4.17 -11.48 20.37
C ASP A 72 3.18 -11.60 19.20
N VAL A 73 2.02 -10.95 19.32
CA VAL A 73 0.99 -10.95 18.29
C VAL A 73 1.44 -10.15 17.06
N ARG A 74 2.22 -9.08 17.24
CA ARG A 74 2.77 -8.29 16.14
C ARG A 74 3.65 -9.15 15.23
N ALA A 75 4.60 -9.88 15.81
CA ALA A 75 5.48 -10.75 15.06
C ALA A 75 4.70 -11.84 14.30
N ALA A 76 3.71 -12.45 14.95
CA ALA A 76 2.84 -13.45 14.31
C ALA A 76 2.05 -12.88 13.13
N ARG A 77 1.49 -11.66 13.26
CA ARG A 77 0.75 -11.01 12.16
C ARG A 77 1.64 -10.59 11.00
N ILE A 78 2.86 -10.14 11.27
CA ILE A 78 3.82 -9.81 10.21
C ILE A 78 4.17 -11.07 9.43
N ALA A 79 4.43 -12.19 10.12
CA ALA A 79 4.67 -13.47 9.46
C ALA A 79 3.46 -13.92 8.61
N GLU A 80 2.26 -13.88 9.17
CA GLU A 80 1.02 -14.23 8.45
C GLU A 80 0.77 -13.31 7.25
N MET A 81 0.99 -12.00 7.40
CA MET A 81 0.90 -11.03 6.29
C MET A 81 1.85 -11.43 5.15
N VAL A 82 3.10 -11.74 5.45
CA VAL A 82 4.10 -12.11 4.43
C VAL A 82 3.70 -13.40 3.71
N GLU A 83 3.23 -14.42 4.43
CA GLU A 83 2.76 -15.66 3.82
C GLU A 83 1.52 -15.44 2.93
N LEU A 84 0.56 -14.61 3.37
CA LEU A 84 -0.60 -14.25 2.55
C LEU A 84 -0.21 -13.50 1.27
N LEU A 85 0.77 -12.60 1.37
CA LEU A 85 1.27 -11.84 0.22
C LEU A 85 2.05 -12.75 -0.75
N ALA A 86 2.86 -13.68 -0.24
CA ALA A 86 3.54 -14.68 -1.06
C ALA A 86 2.54 -15.58 -1.80
N ALA A 87 1.39 -15.88 -1.17
CA ALA A 87 0.28 -16.61 -1.79
C ALA A 87 -0.60 -15.75 -2.72
N GLY A 88 -0.30 -14.46 -2.90
CA GLY A 88 -1.04 -13.58 -3.82
C GLY A 88 -2.40 -13.08 -3.29
N HIS A 89 -2.63 -13.14 -1.98
CA HIS A 89 -3.85 -12.59 -1.39
C HIS A 89 -3.76 -11.07 -1.28
N LYS A 90 -4.67 -10.36 -1.96
CA LYS A 90 -4.74 -8.88 -1.93
C LYS A 90 -5.25 -8.35 -0.59
N GLN A 91 -5.98 -9.17 0.17
CA GLN A 91 -6.51 -8.85 1.49
C GLN A 91 -6.61 -10.12 2.32
N ARG A 92 -6.62 -9.97 3.65
CA ARG A 92 -6.81 -11.09 4.57
C ARG A 92 -8.16 -11.78 4.27
N PRO A 93 -8.19 -13.12 4.11
CA PRO A 93 -9.45 -13.87 3.99
C PRO A 93 -10.33 -13.64 5.23
N ALA A 94 -11.65 -13.73 5.04
CA ALA A 94 -12.62 -13.63 6.13
C ALA A 94 -12.53 -14.84 7.07
#